data_AF-A0AAW4CGQ0-F1
#
_entry.id   AF-A0AAW4CGQ0-F1
#
_cell.length_a   1.000
_cell.length_b   1.000
_cell.length_c   1.000
_cell.angle_alpha   90.00
_cell.angle_beta   90.00
_cell.angle_gamma   90.00
#
_symmetry.space_group_name_H-M   'P 1'
#
loop_
_entity.id
_entity.type
_entity.pdbx_description
1 polymer ?
#
loop_
_entity_poly.entity_id
_entity_poly.type
_entity_poly.pdbx_seq_one_letter_code
_entity_poly.pdbx_strand_id
1 'polypeptide(L)' 'MREELRAKIITVCDKKIASKGENVGLSFYAFFANKNDDPELLMEAATWWIHTHKLDHFVKAHKIKQMVLDGL' A
#
# COMPACT_ATOMS: atom_id res chain seq x y z
N MET A 1 -10.18 4.66 -5.32
CA MET A 1 -9.74 3.49 -4.55
C MET A 1 -10.87 3.06 -3.64
N ARG A 2 -11.23 1.77 -3.62
CA ARG A 2 -12.27 1.23 -2.71
C ARG A 2 -11.84 1.33 -1.25
N GLU A 3 -12.81 1.48 -0.34
CA GLU A 3 -12.57 1.57 1.11
C GLU A 3 -11.81 0.36 1.67
N GLU A 4 -12.08 -0.83 1.12
CA GLU A 4 -11.36 -2.04 1.49
C GLU A 4 -9.85 -1.95 1.22
N LEU A 5 -9.46 -1.42 0.04
CA LEU A 5 -8.05 -1.23 -0.29
C LEU A 5 -7.42 -0.16 0.59
N ARG A 6 -8.14 0.95 0.86
CA ARG A 6 -7.68 2.01 1.78
C ARG A 6 -7.37 1.45 3.16
N ALA A 7 -8.33 0.73 3.76
CA ALA A 7 -8.17 0.11 5.07
C ALA A 7 -7.02 -0.91 5.11
N LYS A 8 -6.87 -1.71 4.05
CA LYS A 8 -5.78 -2.68 3.91
C LYS A 8 -4.41 -2.00 3.87
N ILE A 9 -4.24 -0.95 3.07
CA ILE A 9 -2.99 -0.20 2.97
C ILE A 9 -2.60 0.39 4.33
N ILE A 10 -3.54 1.06 5.01
CA ILE A 10 -3.30 1.68 6.32
C ILE A 10 -2.87 0.63 7.35
N THR A 11 -3.62 -0.46 7.46
CA THR A 11 -3.34 -1.55 8.41
C THR A 11 -1.96 -2.16 8.19
N VAL A 12 -1.59 -2.41 6.93
CA VAL A 12 -0.29 -2.99 6.60
C VAL A 12 0.84 -1.99 6.85
N CYS A 13 0.67 -0.71 6.50
CA CYS A 13 1.66 0.32 6.78
C CYS A 13 1.92 0.43 8.29
N ASP A 14 0.87 0.48 9.12
CA ASP A 14 1.01 0.56 10.57
C ASP A 14 1.72 -0.67 11.15
N LYS A 15 1.35 -1.87 10.71
CA LYS A 15 2.02 -3.11 11.14
C LYS A 15 3.51 -3.10 10.75
N LYS A 16 3.85 -2.61 9.56
CA LYS A 16 5.24 -2.58 9.08
C LYS A 16 6.05 -1.51 9.79
N ILE A 17 5.47 -0.34 10.06
CA ILE A 17 6.12 0.73 10.83
C ILE A 17 6.39 0.24 12.26
N ALA A 18 5.40 -0.37 12.92
CA ALA A 18 5.56 -0.89 14.28
C ALA A 18 6.64 -2.00 14.37
N SER A 19 6.80 -2.82 13.33
CA SER A 19 7.76 -3.94 13.34
C SER A 19 9.14 -3.60 12.80
N LYS A 20 9.27 -2.62 11.90
CA LYS A 20 10.54 -2.31 11.19
C LYS A 20 10.98 -0.85 11.31
N GLY A 21 10.23 -0.01 12.00
CA GLY A 21 10.48 1.42 12.17
C GLY A 21 9.92 2.28 11.03
N GLU A 22 9.90 3.60 11.25
CA GLU A 22 9.26 4.59 10.38
C GLU A 22 9.85 4.69 8.97
N ASN A 23 11.11 4.29 8.80
CA ASN A 23 11.83 4.37 7.53
C ASN A 23 11.66 3.12 6.65
N VAL A 24 10.81 2.17 7.05
CA VAL A 24 10.55 0.96 6.25
C VAL A 24 9.98 1.33 4.87
N GLY A 25 10.63 0.84 3.82
CA GLY A 25 10.14 0.90 2.44
C GLY A 25 9.23 -0.26 2.12
N LEU A 26 8.11 -0.01 1.44
CA LEU A 26 7.14 -0.99 0.99
C LEU A 26 6.89 -0.83 -0.52
N SER A 27 6.57 -1.94 -1.18
CA SER A 27 5.95 -1.97 -2.50
C SER A 27 4.47 -2.32 -2.35
N PHE A 28 3.65 -2.10 -3.38
CA PHE A 28 2.22 -2.44 -3.31
C PHE A 28 1.97 -3.94 -3.05
N TYR A 29 2.91 -4.82 -3.44
CA TYR A 29 2.84 -6.24 -3.12
C TYR A 29 2.84 -6.51 -1.62
N ALA A 30 3.42 -5.63 -0.80
CA ALA A 30 3.46 -5.80 0.65
C ALA A 30 2.06 -5.83 1.29
N PHE A 31 1.03 -5.34 0.59
CA PHE A 31 -0.35 -5.35 1.06
C PHE A 31 -1.03 -6.73 0.98
N PHE A 32 -0.41 -7.68 0.28
CA PHE A 32 -0.98 -8.99 0.01
C PHE A 32 -0.05 -10.08 0.54
N ALA A 33 -0.62 -11.10 1.21
CA ALA A 33 0.15 -12.26 1.66
C ALA A 33 0.45 -13.20 0.48
N ASN A 34 -0.51 -13.37 -0.42
CA ASN A 34 -0.38 -14.11 -1.67
C ASN A 34 -1.03 -13.33 -2.83
N LYS A 35 -0.41 -13.40 -4.02
CA LYS A 35 -0.90 -12.75 -5.24
C LYS A 35 -2.26 -13.27 -5.72
N ASN A 36 -2.66 -14.46 -5.28
CA ASN A 36 -3.89 -15.12 -5.73
C ASN A 36 -5.07 -14.98 -4.73
N ASP A 37 -4.87 -14.37 -3.56
CA ASP A 37 -5.93 -14.28 -2.55
C ASP A 37 -7.06 -13.36 -3.00
N ASP A 38 -6.70 -12.24 -3.62
CA ASP A 38 -7.63 -11.26 -4.16
C ASP A 38 -6.99 -10.57 -5.38
N PRO A 39 -7.06 -11.21 -6.57
CA PRO A 39 -6.41 -10.69 -7.76
C PRO A 39 -6.99 -9.34 -8.20
N GLU A 40 -8.28 -9.08 -7.98
CA GLU A 40 -8.89 -7.80 -8.36
C GLU A 40 -8.36 -6.65 -7.50
N LEU A 41 -8.30 -6.85 -6.18
CA LEU A 41 -7.77 -5.85 -5.26
C LEU A 41 -6.26 -5.64 -5.46
N LEU A 42 -5.51 -6.69 -5.84
CA LEU A 42 -4.11 -6.58 -6.23
C LEU A 42 -3.94 -5.71 -7.48
N MET A 43 -4.77 -5.93 -8.51
CA MET A 43 -4.72 -5.14 -9.75
C MET A 43 -5.12 -3.69 -9.52
N GLU A 44 -6.09 -3.43 -8.62
CA GLU A 44 -6.43 -2.07 -8.20
C GLU A 44 -5.26 -1.39 -7.49
N ALA A 45 -4.60 -2.08 -6.55
CA ALA A 45 -3.41 -1.57 -5.86
C ALA A 45 -2.27 -1.29 -6.83
N ALA A 46 -2.02 -2.18 -7.79
CA ALA A 46 -1.01 -2.00 -8.83
C ALA A 46 -1.33 -0.79 -9.73
N THR A 47 -2.60 -0.61 -10.12
CA THR A 47 -3.05 0.52 -10.94
C THR A 47 -2.85 1.84 -10.20
N TRP A 48 -3.31 1.91 -8.94
CA TRP A 48 -3.12 3.08 -8.09
C TRP A 48 -1.63 3.43 -7.91
N TRP A 49 -0.80 2.42 -7.68
CA TRP A 49 0.63 2.61 -7.44
C TRP A 49 1.41 3.01 -8.70
N ILE A 50 1.32 2.22 -9.75
CA ILE A 50 2.17 2.31 -10.94
C ILE A 50 1.61 3.31 -11.94
N HIS A 51 0.29 3.27 -12.18
CA HIS A 51 -0.31 4.06 -13.25
C HIS A 51 -0.77 5.43 -12.77
N THR A 52 -1.54 5.48 -11.67
CA THR A 52 -2.12 6.73 -11.16
C THR A 52 -1.05 7.60 -10.53
N HIS A 53 -0.31 7.09 -9.54
CA HIS A 53 0.64 7.88 -8.75
C HIS A 53 2.10 7.70 -9.15
N LYS A 54 2.41 6.74 -10.04
CA LYS A 54 3.74 6.47 -10.60
C LYS A 54 4.82 6.40 -9.52
N LEU A 55 4.50 5.72 -8.44
CA LEU A 55 5.37 5.56 -7.30
C LEU A 55 6.55 4.64 -7.65
N ASP A 56 7.72 4.92 -7.08
CA ASP A 56 8.89 4.05 -7.16
C ASP A 56 8.59 2.64 -6.64
N HIS A 57 9.46 1.68 -6.95
CA HIS A 57 9.30 0.29 -6.51
C HIS A 57 9.11 0.20 -4.99
N PHE A 58 9.84 1.01 -4.23
CA PHE A 58 9.71 1.11 -2.78
C PHE A 58 9.45 2.54 -2.36
N VAL A 59 8.40 2.74 -1.56
CA VAL A 59 8.06 4.01 -0.92
C VAL A 59 7.99 3.82 0.58
N LYS A 60 8.38 4.83 1.36
CA LYS A 60 8.31 4.76 2.83
C LYS A 60 6.86 4.55 3.29
N ALA A 61 6.65 3.62 4.23
CA ALA A 61 5.32 3.25 4.72
C ALA A 61 4.51 4.44 5.25
N HIS A 62 5.14 5.37 5.97
CA HIS A 62 4.45 6.56 6.47
C HIS A 62 3.97 7.48 5.33
N LYS A 63 4.74 7.58 4.24
CA LYS A 63 4.36 8.38 3.07
C LYS A 63 3.16 7.77 2.35
N ILE A 64 3.16 6.45 2.16
CA ILE A 64 2.04 5.72 1.56
C ILE A 64 0.77 5.91 2.40
N LYS A 65 0.88 5.70 3.73
CA LYS A 65 -0.24 5.89 4.66
C LYS A 65 -0.80 7.31 4.57
N GLN A 66 0.06 8.32 4.58
CA GLN A 66 -0.38 9.71 4.49
C GLN A 66 -1.13 9.99 3.18
N MET A 67 -0.62 9.50 2.04
CA MET A 67 -1.33 9.65 0.76
C MET A 67 -2.75 9.09 0.80
N VAL A 68 -2.94 7.90 1.41
CA VAL A 68 -4.28 7.31 1.55
C VAL A 68 -5.18 8.14 2.47
N LEU A 69 -4.65 8.65 3.59
CA LEU A 69 -5.39 9.51 4.51
C LEU A 69 -5.77 10.86 3.88
N ASP A 70 -4.94 11.38 2.98
CA ASP A 70 -5.19 12.61 2.22
C ASP A 70 -6.22 12.41 1.09
N GLY A 71 -6.78 11.20 0.95
CA GLY A 71 -7.82 10.91 -0.03
C GLY A 71 -7.30 10.48 -1.41
N LEU A 72 -5.98 10.35 -1.59
CA LEU A 72 -5.37 9.92 -2.87
C LEU A 72 -5.67 8.47 -3.22
#